data_AF-A0A4Q1FS51-F1
#
_entry.id   AF-A0A4Q1FS51-F1
#
_cell.length_a   1.000
_cell.length_b   1.000
_cell.length_c   1.000
_cell.angle_alpha   90.00
_cell.angle_beta   90.00
_cell.angle_gamma   90.00
#
_symmetry.space_group_name_H-M   'P 1'
#
loop_
_entity.id
_entity.type
_entity.pdbx_description
1 polymer ?
#
loop_
_entity_poly.entity_id
_entity_poly.type
_entity_poly.pdbx_seq_one_letter_code
_entity_poly.pdbx_strand_id
1 'polypeptide(L)'
;MSKKKNYYVKVHAQSFDNLVKAIDKFEKSNKAIKVKDMKLSTFLLQVSDYQTSSSTISYQVRVAILTTHGDGETDPSTIMDDKKMSTYKFKDPQNYNALTTRFNKIAQKHNPSAREILRKEVKSCVTVKDCVDLVGKVAYIPPSKITVI
;
A
#
# COMPACT_ATOMS: atom_id res chain seq x y z
N MET A 1 -4.86 13.56 -32.66
CA MET A 1 -5.14 13.61 -31.21
C MET A 1 -3.83 13.77 -30.46
N SER A 2 -3.61 14.93 -29.82
CA SER A 2 -2.38 15.19 -29.06
C SER A 2 -2.42 14.44 -27.73
N LYS A 3 -1.45 13.56 -27.47
CA LYS A 3 -1.30 12.88 -26.17
C LYS A 3 -0.96 13.94 -25.13
N LYS A 4 -1.86 14.21 -24.17
CA LYS A 4 -1.54 15.02 -22.98
C LYS A 4 -0.34 14.37 -22.29
N LYS A 5 0.82 15.05 -22.32
CA LYS A 5 1.97 14.66 -21.49
C LYS A 5 1.60 14.94 -20.04
N ASN A 6 1.47 13.89 -19.23
CA ASN A 6 1.39 14.05 -17.79
C ASN A 6 2.75 14.56 -17.30
N TYR A 7 2.77 15.76 -16.74
CA TYR A 7 3.97 16.31 -16.11
C TYR A 7 4.07 15.76 -14.69
N TYR A 8 5.09 14.96 -14.44
CA TYR A 8 5.41 14.48 -13.10
C TYR A 8 6.47 15.39 -12.49
N VAL A 9 6.21 15.87 -11.27
CA VAL A 9 7.24 16.56 -10.48
C VAL A 9 7.99 15.49 -9.69
N LYS A 10 9.27 15.32 -9.98
CA LYS A 10 10.15 14.49 -9.15
C LYS A 10 10.52 15.27 -7.89
N VAL A 11 10.22 14.70 -6.74
CA VAL A 11 10.57 15.25 -5.42
C VAL A 11 11.46 14.25 -4.71
N HIS A 12 12.45 14.74 -3.97
CA HIS A 12 13.28 13.88 -3.13
C HIS A 12 12.42 13.22 -2.04
N ALA A 13 12.60 11.92 -1.80
CA ALA A 13 11.75 11.14 -0.89
C ALA A 13 11.71 11.73 0.53
N GLN A 14 12.84 12.16 1.07
CA GLN A 14 12.90 12.80 2.39
C GLN A 14 12.09 14.10 2.44
N SER A 15 12.14 14.90 1.37
CA SER A 15 11.41 16.17 1.31
C SER A 15 9.91 15.94 1.23
N PHE A 16 9.49 14.91 0.50
CA PHE A 16 8.10 14.51 0.44
C PHE A 16 7.60 13.98 1.80
N ASP A 17 8.40 13.17 2.50
CA ASP A 17 8.08 12.70 3.86
C ASP A 17 7.86 13.86 4.83
N ASN A 18 8.81 14.80 4.85
CA ASN A 18 8.73 15.98 5.70
C ASN A 18 7.47 16.80 5.40
N LEU A 19 7.11 16.94 4.11
CA LEU A 19 5.91 17.63 3.69
C LEU A 19 4.64 16.92 4.19
N VAL A 20 4.52 15.61 3.97
CA VAL A 20 3.35 14.83 4.42
C VAL A 20 3.21 14.92 5.94
N LYS A 21 4.30 14.78 6.69
CA LYS A 21 4.31 14.91 8.16
C LYS A 21 3.89 16.29 8.64
N ALA A 22 4.37 17.34 7.97
CA ALA A 22 3.99 18.71 8.30
C ALA A 22 2.49 18.95 8.06
N ILE A 23 1.96 18.43 6.95
CA ILE A 23 0.53 18.51 6.62
C ILE A 23 -0.30 17.72 7.63
N ASP A 24 0.07 16.48 7.95
CA ASP A 24 -0.65 15.67 8.95
C ASP A 24 -0.66 16.36 10.33
N LYS A 25 0.47 16.94 10.74
CA LYS A 25 0.55 17.72 11.99
C LYS A 25 -0.36 18.95 11.95
N PHE A 26 -0.40 19.65 10.82
CA PHE A 26 -1.32 20.78 10.64
C PHE A 26 -2.78 20.33 10.73
N GLU A 27 -3.16 19.25 10.04
CA GLU A 27 -4.53 18.71 10.01
C GLU A 27 -5.02 18.14 11.35
N LYS A 28 -4.10 17.85 12.30
CA LYS A 28 -4.43 17.47 13.68
C LYS A 28 -4.85 18.65 14.56
N SER A 29 -4.28 19.83 14.31
CA SER A 29 -4.52 21.02 15.13
C SER A 29 -5.42 22.05 14.44
N ASN A 30 -5.75 21.83 13.15
CA ASN A 30 -6.51 22.75 12.33
C ASN A 30 -7.55 22.00 11.52
N LYS A 31 -8.51 22.73 10.94
CA LYS A 31 -9.46 22.16 9.99
C LYS A 31 -8.70 21.56 8.80
N ALA A 32 -8.90 20.27 8.54
CA ALA A 32 -8.19 19.57 7.49
C ALA A 32 -8.48 20.16 6.10
N ILE A 33 -7.43 20.28 5.29
CA ILE A 33 -7.57 20.66 3.88
C ILE A 33 -8.07 19.43 3.14
N LYS A 34 -9.23 19.53 2.50
CA LYS A 34 -9.83 18.41 1.78
C LYS A 34 -9.66 18.58 0.27
N VAL A 35 -9.25 17.50 -0.39
CA VAL A 35 -9.33 17.37 -1.84
C VAL A 35 -10.45 16.38 -2.13
N LYS A 36 -11.59 16.90 -2.62
CA LYS A 36 -12.87 16.19 -2.57
C LYS A 36 -13.22 15.86 -1.10
N ASP A 37 -13.35 14.58 -0.78
CA ASP A 37 -13.69 14.09 0.56
C ASP A 37 -12.48 13.57 1.35
N MET A 38 -11.27 13.59 0.77
CA MET A 38 -10.05 13.08 1.41
C MET A 38 -9.20 14.21 1.99
N LYS A 39 -8.52 13.94 3.12
CA LYS A 39 -7.47 14.81 3.66
C LYS A 39 -6.35 15.00 2.65
N LEU A 40 -5.68 16.16 2.69
CA LEU A 40 -4.62 16.49 1.76
C LEU A 40 -3.43 15.55 1.92
N SER A 41 -3.08 15.20 3.17
CA SER A 41 -2.04 14.20 3.48
C SER A 41 -2.34 12.86 2.80
N THR A 42 -3.56 12.34 2.94
CA THR A 42 -4.02 11.10 2.31
C THR A 42 -4.02 11.19 0.78
N PHE A 43 -4.52 12.30 0.24
CA PHE A 43 -4.54 12.53 -1.20
C PHE A 43 -3.12 12.51 -1.78
N LEU A 44 -2.18 13.25 -1.17
CA LEU A 44 -0.79 13.29 -1.60
C LEU A 44 -0.15 11.91 -1.57
N LEU A 45 -0.41 11.10 -0.55
CA LEU A 45 0.07 9.71 -0.48
C LEU A 45 -0.55 8.82 -1.57
N GLN A 46 -1.82 9.01 -1.94
CA GLN A 46 -2.47 8.23 -2.98
C GLN A 46 -2.04 8.59 -4.40
N VAL A 47 -1.81 9.88 -4.68
CA VAL A 47 -1.46 10.36 -6.03
C VAL A 47 0.04 10.37 -6.29
N SER A 48 0.85 10.22 -5.25
CA SER A 48 2.29 10.11 -5.39
C SER A 48 2.74 8.66 -5.49
N ASP A 49 3.80 8.45 -6.25
CA ASP A 49 4.66 7.26 -6.16
C ASP A 49 5.48 7.24 -4.84
N TYR A 50 5.09 8.02 -3.83
CA TYR A 50 5.77 8.02 -2.55
C TYR A 50 5.47 6.74 -1.77
N GLN A 51 4.21 6.28 -1.79
CA GLN A 51 3.88 4.93 -1.32
C GLN A 51 4.65 3.86 -2.09
N THR A 52 5.27 4.18 -3.24
CA THR A 52 6.07 3.23 -4.00
C THR A 52 7.58 3.26 -3.74
N SER A 53 8.16 4.32 -3.16
CA SER A 53 9.63 4.46 -3.05
C SER A 53 10.25 4.17 -1.68
N SER A 54 9.49 4.17 -0.58
CA SER A 54 10.04 3.91 0.77
C SER A 54 9.19 3.02 1.69
N SER A 55 7.95 2.69 1.30
CA SER A 55 7.05 1.96 2.21
C SER A 55 7.34 0.46 2.21
N THR A 56 7.46 -0.12 3.41
CA THR A 56 7.68 -1.55 3.60
C THR A 56 6.52 -2.36 3.01
N ILE A 57 6.77 -3.62 2.63
CA ILE A 57 5.71 -4.55 2.20
C ILE A 57 4.57 -4.58 3.23
N SER A 58 4.91 -4.57 4.53
CA SER A 58 3.94 -4.53 5.62
C SER A 58 2.96 -3.35 5.47
N TYR A 59 3.49 -2.12 5.35
CA TYR A 59 2.66 -0.93 5.21
C TYR A 59 1.75 -1.00 3.97
N GLN A 60 2.28 -1.42 2.82
CA GLN A 60 1.51 -1.50 1.57
C GLN A 60 0.38 -2.54 1.65
N VAL A 61 0.63 -3.67 2.32
CA VAL A 61 -0.39 -4.70 2.56
C VAL A 61 -1.51 -4.14 3.44
N ARG A 62 -1.19 -3.41 4.50
CA ARG A 62 -2.19 -2.77 5.39
C ARG A 62 -3.03 -1.74 4.66
N VAL A 63 -2.42 -0.91 3.82
CA VAL A 63 -3.14 0.02 2.92
C VAL A 63 -4.11 -0.74 2.02
N ALA A 64 -3.66 -1.83 1.39
CA ALA A 64 -4.50 -2.63 0.50
C ALA A 64 -5.70 -3.26 1.23
N ILE A 65 -5.51 -3.72 2.47
CA ILE A 65 -6.57 -4.24 3.34
C ILE A 65 -7.61 -3.15 3.66
N LEU A 66 -7.16 -2.01 4.19
CA LEU A 66 -8.04 -0.88 4.53
C LEU A 66 -8.81 -0.36 3.32
N THR A 67 -8.12 -0.13 2.20
CA THR A 67 -8.75 0.37 0.97
C THR A 67 -9.78 -0.62 0.43
N THR A 68 -9.52 -1.92 0.50
CA THR A 68 -10.48 -2.94 0.06
C THR A 68 -11.66 -3.08 1.03
N HIS A 69 -11.45 -2.76 2.30
CA HIS A 69 -12.52 -2.64 3.29
C HIS A 69 -13.39 -1.39 3.10
N GLY A 70 -12.92 -0.40 2.32
CA GLY A 70 -13.57 0.90 2.17
C GLY A 70 -13.17 1.91 3.25
N ASP A 71 -12.12 1.63 4.02
CA ASP A 71 -11.55 2.54 5.01
C ASP A 71 -10.31 3.21 4.42
N GLY A 72 -10.44 4.48 4.03
CA GLY A 72 -9.32 5.28 3.51
C GLY A 72 -8.72 6.24 4.53
N GLU A 73 -9.28 6.31 5.75
CA GLU A 73 -8.93 7.33 6.75
C GLU A 73 -8.05 6.76 7.87
N THR A 74 -8.17 5.47 8.18
CA THR A 74 -7.34 4.81 9.19
C THR A 74 -5.87 4.79 8.76
N ASP A 75 -4.97 5.16 9.67
CA ASP A 75 -3.54 5.05 9.46
C ASP A 75 -3.13 3.56 9.43
N PRO A 76 -2.56 3.03 8.32
CA PRO A 76 -2.12 1.64 8.21
C PRO A 76 -1.11 1.21 9.28
N SER A 77 -0.35 2.15 9.85
CA SER A 77 0.64 1.88 10.90
C SER A 77 -0.02 1.45 12.22
N THR A 78 -1.28 1.82 12.44
CA THR A 78 -2.04 1.54 13.67
C THR A 78 -2.72 0.17 13.68
N ILE A 79 -2.80 -0.50 12.52
CA ILE A 79 -3.30 -1.87 12.46
C ILE A 79 -2.33 -2.78 13.24
N MET A 80 -2.80 -3.81 13.92
CA MET A 80 -1.90 -4.77 14.57
C MET A 80 -1.71 -6.00 13.70
N ASP A 81 -0.55 -6.62 13.78
CA ASP A 81 -0.20 -7.82 13.00
C ASP A 81 -1.14 -9.00 13.30
N ASP A 82 -1.61 -9.12 14.55
CA ASP A 82 -2.55 -10.13 15.03
C ASP A 82 -4.02 -9.83 14.68
N LYS A 83 -4.31 -8.66 14.08
CA LYS A 83 -5.66 -8.29 13.68
C LYS A 83 -6.19 -9.32 12.69
N LYS A 84 -7.32 -9.94 13.03
CA LYS A 84 -7.94 -10.98 12.19
C LYS A 84 -8.49 -10.40 10.90
N MET A 85 -8.21 -11.05 9.77
CA MET A 85 -8.76 -10.65 8.46
C MET A 85 -10.29 -10.68 8.44
N SER A 86 -10.92 -11.52 9.27
CA SER A 86 -12.37 -11.58 9.41
C SER A 86 -13.00 -10.30 9.97
N THR A 87 -12.25 -9.44 10.67
CA THR A 87 -12.78 -8.16 11.18
C THR A 87 -13.13 -7.19 10.07
N TYR A 88 -12.46 -7.29 8.93
CA TYR A 88 -12.72 -6.45 7.75
C TYR A 88 -13.93 -6.94 6.94
N LYS A 89 -14.59 -8.02 7.39
CA LYS A 89 -15.86 -8.55 6.85
C LYS A 89 -15.90 -8.48 5.32
N PHE A 90 -14.94 -9.11 4.64
CA PHE A 90 -14.95 -9.19 3.18
C PHE A 90 -16.13 -10.07 2.72
N LYS A 91 -17.30 -9.44 2.56
CA LYS A 91 -18.57 -10.12 2.24
C LYS A 91 -18.61 -10.62 0.80
N ASP A 92 -17.91 -9.94 -0.12
CA ASP A 92 -17.93 -10.25 -1.54
C ASP A 92 -16.67 -11.07 -1.93
N PRO A 93 -16.84 -12.22 -2.62
CA PRO A 93 -15.81 -12.83 -3.44
C PRO A 93 -14.84 -11.87 -4.15
N GLN A 94 -15.34 -10.76 -4.69
CA GLN A 94 -14.59 -9.72 -5.41
C GLN A 94 -13.58 -8.99 -4.53
N ASN A 95 -13.82 -8.87 -3.22
CA ASN A 95 -12.86 -8.25 -2.30
C ASN A 95 -11.55 -9.04 -2.27
N TYR A 96 -11.63 -10.37 -2.30
CA TYR A 96 -10.44 -11.22 -2.39
C TYR A 96 -9.77 -11.12 -3.76
N ASN A 97 -10.50 -10.89 -4.85
CA ASN A 97 -9.90 -10.65 -6.17
C ASN A 97 -9.12 -9.32 -6.18
N ALA A 98 -9.72 -8.26 -5.59
CA ALA A 98 -9.10 -6.95 -5.46
C ALA A 98 -7.84 -7.00 -4.59
N LEU A 99 -7.91 -7.69 -3.43
CA LEU A 99 -6.74 -7.91 -2.58
C LEU A 99 -5.64 -8.69 -3.30
N THR A 100 -6.00 -9.78 -3.99
CA THR A 100 -5.03 -10.58 -4.76
C THR A 100 -4.31 -9.72 -5.80
N THR A 101 -5.07 -8.92 -6.56
CA THR A 101 -4.51 -7.99 -7.55
C THR A 101 -3.56 -6.98 -6.90
N ARG A 102 -3.94 -6.41 -5.76
CA ARG A 102 -3.10 -5.43 -5.03
C ARG A 102 -1.83 -6.08 -4.48
N PHE A 103 -1.93 -7.28 -3.89
CA PHE A 103 -0.79 -8.01 -3.35
C PHE A 103 0.20 -8.41 -4.44
N ASN A 104 -0.28 -8.85 -5.61
CA ASN A 104 0.58 -9.11 -6.77
C ASN A 104 1.33 -7.86 -7.23
N LYS A 105 0.65 -6.71 -7.30
CA LYS A 105 1.31 -5.44 -7.62
C LYS A 105 2.38 -5.07 -6.59
N ILE A 106 2.11 -5.27 -5.31
CA ILE A 106 3.09 -5.03 -4.24
C ILE A 106 4.29 -5.95 -4.43
N ALA A 107 4.07 -7.25 -4.58
CA ALA A 107 5.14 -8.23 -4.74
C ALA A 107 6.02 -7.94 -5.97
N GLN A 108 5.39 -7.69 -7.13
CA GLN A 108 6.08 -7.36 -8.39
C GLN A 108 6.87 -6.05 -8.30
N LYS A 109 6.40 -5.09 -7.51
CA LYS A 109 7.11 -3.82 -7.32
C LYS A 109 8.41 -4.00 -6.54
N HIS A 110 8.42 -4.88 -5.55
CA HIS A 110 9.60 -5.19 -4.74
C HIS A 110 10.52 -6.22 -5.44
N ASN A 111 9.95 -7.10 -6.26
CA ASN A 111 10.67 -8.06 -7.08
C ASN A 111 9.91 -8.28 -8.39
N PRO A 112 10.36 -7.73 -9.54
CA PRO A 112 9.68 -7.89 -10.83
C PRO A 112 9.52 -9.36 -11.28
N SER A 113 10.33 -10.27 -10.73
CA SER A 113 10.25 -11.72 -10.96
C SER A 113 9.44 -12.47 -9.89
N ALA A 114 8.74 -11.76 -9.01
CA ALA A 114 7.85 -12.36 -8.02
C ALA A 114 6.80 -13.23 -8.69
N ARG A 115 6.60 -14.45 -8.16
CA ARG A 115 5.53 -15.32 -8.64
C ARG A 115 4.16 -14.68 -8.37
N GLU A 116 3.16 -15.13 -9.11
CA GLU A 116 1.79 -14.73 -8.83
C GLU A 116 1.29 -15.35 -7.52
N ILE A 117 0.68 -14.53 -6.67
CA ILE A 117 -0.10 -14.89 -5.50
C ILE A 117 -1.51 -15.26 -5.97
N LEU A 118 -1.97 -16.43 -5.56
CA LEU A 118 -3.29 -16.91 -5.91
C LEU A 118 -4.33 -16.47 -4.88
N ARG A 119 -5.57 -16.29 -5.33
CA ARG A 119 -6.71 -15.94 -4.46
C ARG A 119 -6.88 -16.88 -3.26
N LYS A 120 -6.61 -18.18 -3.45
CA LYS A 120 -6.69 -19.16 -2.37
C LYS A 120 -5.67 -18.91 -1.26
N GLU A 121 -4.49 -18.40 -1.61
CA GLU A 121 -3.45 -18.05 -0.64
C GLU A 121 -3.86 -16.80 0.16
N VAL A 122 -4.42 -15.79 -0.53
CA VAL A 122 -4.97 -14.61 0.16
C VAL A 122 -6.12 -14.97 1.10
N LYS A 123 -6.98 -15.92 0.70
CA LYS A 123 -8.06 -16.44 1.57
C LYS A 123 -7.55 -17.21 2.78
N SER A 124 -6.34 -17.77 2.70
CA SER A 124 -5.75 -18.53 3.82
C SER A 124 -5.14 -17.64 4.90
N CYS A 125 -5.00 -16.33 4.65
CA CYS A 125 -4.52 -15.39 5.66
C CYS A 125 -5.57 -15.20 6.74
N VAL A 126 -5.23 -15.61 7.97
CA VAL A 126 -6.11 -15.47 9.15
C VAL A 126 -5.91 -14.10 9.79
N THR A 127 -4.68 -13.61 9.79
CA THR A 127 -4.25 -12.35 10.38
C THR A 127 -3.63 -11.41 9.34
N VAL A 128 -3.49 -10.13 9.68
CA VAL A 128 -2.76 -9.15 8.86
C VAL A 128 -1.32 -9.62 8.64
N LYS A 129 -0.67 -10.18 9.67
CA LYS A 129 0.66 -10.75 9.58
C LYS A 129 0.77 -11.83 8.51
N ASP A 130 -0.21 -12.74 8.40
CA ASP A 130 -0.19 -13.78 7.38
C ASP A 130 -0.19 -13.19 5.96
N CYS A 131 -0.92 -12.10 5.74
CA CYS A 131 -0.90 -11.38 4.46
C CYS A 131 0.47 -10.73 4.20
N VAL A 132 1.03 -10.08 5.22
CA VAL A 132 2.35 -9.44 5.11
C VAL A 132 3.43 -10.46 4.79
N ASP A 133 3.44 -11.59 5.52
CA ASP A 133 4.41 -12.66 5.34
C ASP A 133 4.24 -13.35 3.98
N LEU A 134 3.01 -13.54 3.50
CA LEU A 134 2.73 -14.07 2.17
C LEU A 134 3.37 -13.19 1.07
N VAL A 135 3.10 -11.89 1.10
CA VAL A 135 3.65 -10.95 0.11
C VAL A 135 5.16 -10.83 0.26
N GLY A 136 5.67 -10.78 1.49
CA GLY A 136 7.09 -10.72 1.80
C GLY A 136 7.87 -11.92 1.24
N LYS A 137 7.35 -13.14 1.46
CA LYS A 137 7.96 -14.38 0.93
C LYS A 137 8.00 -14.40 -0.59
N VAL A 138 6.94 -13.93 -1.24
CA VAL A 138 6.84 -13.93 -2.70
C VAL A 138 7.72 -12.85 -3.34
N ALA A 139 7.88 -11.72 -2.65
CA ALA A 139 8.75 -10.63 -3.06
C ALA A 139 10.25 -10.87 -2.74
N TYR A 140 10.59 -11.88 -1.93
CA TYR A 140 11.96 -12.11 -1.51
C TYR A 140 12.86 -12.56 -2.67
N ILE A 141 14.00 -11.89 -2.83
CA ILE A 141 15.08 -12.32 -3.72
C ILE A 141 16.19 -12.90 -2.83
N PRO A 142 16.49 -14.21 -2.92
CA PRO A 142 17.62 -14.76 -2.18
C PRO A 142 18.93 -14.10 -2.66
N PRO A 143 19.89 -13.86 -1.74
CA PRO A 143 21.14 -13.14 -2.04
C PRO A 143 22.03 -13.80 -3.11
N SER A 144 21.72 -15.02 -3.55
CA SER A 144 22.46 -15.77 -4.56
C SER A 144 22.16 -15.41 -6.03
N LYS A 145 21.42 -14.32 -6.29
CA LYS A 145 21.16 -13.82 -7.67
C LYS A 145 21.66 -12.40 -7.93
N ILE A 146 22.67 -11.94 -7.19
CA ILE A 146 23.43 -10.74 -7.60
C ILE A 146 24.56 -11.22 -8.50
N THR A 147 24.26 -11.45 -9.79
CA THR A 147 25.32 -11.42 -10.79
C THR A 147 25.71 -9.94 -10.94
N VAL A 148 26.81 -9.56 -10.31
CA VAL A 148 27.49 -8.30 -10.62
C VAL A 148 27.93 -8.44 -12.08
N ILE A 149 27.33 -7.65 -12.96
CA ILE A 149 27.82 -7.43 -14.34
C ILE A 149 28.68 -6.16 -14.29
#